data_AF-A0A1I1NA78-F1
#
_entry.id   AF-A0A1I1NA78-F1
#
_cell.length_a   1.000
_cell.length_b   1.000
_cell.length_c   1.000
_cell.angle_alpha   90.00
_cell.angle_beta   90.00
_cell.angle_gamma   90.00
#
_symmetry.space_group_name_H-M   'P 1'
#
loop_
_entity.id
_entity.type
_entity.pdbx_description
1 polymer ?
#
loop_
_entity_poly.entity_id
_entity_poly.type
_entity_poly.pdbx_seq_one_letter_code
_entity_poly.pdbx_strand_id
1 'polypeptide(L)'
;MTTAMTIHKILAAAALLAAASLAAAQAQEAGPRASLDTAKPQAADECRRLQDRISELDRMDDERIARAGRTGAQQSPVQTKEWIDKERKDAKTKMFFAKC
;
A
#
# COMPACT_ATOMS: atom_id res chain seq x y z
N MET A 1 -5.63 44.70 -47.93
CA MET A 1 -4.77 44.56 -46.72
C MET A 1 -5.41 43.61 -45.68
N THR A 2 -5.98 42.48 -46.09
CA THR A 2 -6.76 41.59 -45.19
C THR A 2 -6.23 40.16 -45.13
N THR A 3 -5.51 39.69 -46.16
CA THR A 3 -4.91 38.34 -46.24
C THR A 3 -3.61 38.19 -45.46
N ALA A 4 -2.77 39.23 -45.38
CA ALA A 4 -1.53 39.17 -44.62
C ALA A 4 -1.80 39.03 -43.11
N MET A 5 -2.79 39.77 -42.58
CA MET A 5 -3.07 39.82 -41.15
C MET A 5 -3.64 38.49 -40.60
N THR A 6 -4.37 37.73 -41.41
CA THR A 6 -4.87 36.39 -41.07
C THR A 6 -3.77 35.33 -41.01
N ILE A 7 -2.79 35.38 -41.92
CA ILE A 7 -1.67 34.43 -41.94
C ILE A 7 -0.78 34.58 -40.69
N HIS A 8 -0.52 35.81 -40.25
CA HIS A 8 0.27 36.06 -39.03
C HIS A 8 -0.45 35.57 -37.76
N LYS A 9 -1.78 35.66 -37.70
CA LYS A 9 -2.58 35.15 -36.57
C LYS A 9 -2.56 33.63 -36.49
N ILE A 10 -2.58 32.94 -37.64
CA ILE A 10 -2.54 31.47 -37.69
C ILE A 10 -1.16 30.94 -37.26
N LEU A 11 -0.07 31.59 -37.70
CA LEU A 11 1.29 31.25 -37.28
C LEU A 11 1.50 31.44 -35.77
N ALA A 12 0.99 32.53 -35.20
CA ALA A 12 1.06 32.78 -33.77
C ALA A 12 0.28 31.73 -32.94
N ALA A 13 -0.91 31.33 -33.42
CA ALA A 13 -1.70 30.29 -32.78
C ALA A 13 -1.01 28.91 -32.84
N ALA A 14 -0.39 28.57 -33.97
CA ALA A 14 0.36 27.33 -34.12
C ALA A 14 1.59 27.27 -33.20
N ALA A 15 2.31 28.38 -33.05
CA ALA A 15 3.44 28.48 -32.13
C ALA A 15 3.02 28.34 -30.66
N LEU A 16 1.88 28.92 -30.27
CA LEU A 16 1.32 28.79 -28.92
C LEU A 16 0.88 27.34 -28.61
N LEU A 17 0.24 26.66 -29.57
CA LEU A 17 -0.12 25.24 -29.39
C LEU A 17 1.12 24.34 -29.29
N ALA A 18 2.16 24.60 -30.08
CA ALA A 18 3.41 23.84 -30.04
C ALA A 18 4.20 24.07 -28.74
N ALA A 19 4.20 25.29 -28.20
CA ALA A 19 4.83 25.57 -26.91
C ALA A 19 4.08 24.90 -25.75
N ALA A 20 2.74 24.83 -25.81
CA ALA A 20 1.93 24.18 -24.79
C ALA A 20 2.14 22.65 -24.73
N SER A 21 2.32 22.00 -25.88
CA SER A 21 2.61 20.56 -25.93
C SER A 21 4.02 20.21 -25.43
N LEU A 22 5.00 21.09 -25.64
CA LEU A 22 6.37 20.90 -25.13
C LEU A 22 6.47 21.12 -23.61
N ALA A 23 5.58 21.93 -23.01
CA ALA A 23 5.49 22.11 -21.57
C ALA A 23 4.84 20.90 -20.86
N ALA A 24 3.88 20.24 -21.50
CA ALA A 24 3.22 19.05 -20.95
C ALA A 24 4.15 17.82 -20.90
N ALA A 25 5.07 17.68 -21.85
CA ALA A 25 6.04 16.57 -21.88
C ALA A 25 7.02 16.63 -20.68
N GLN A 26 7.48 17.83 -20.31
CA GLN A 26 8.45 18.02 -19.22
C GLN A 26 7.84 17.79 -17.82
N ALA A 27 6.52 17.89 -17.68
CA ALA A 27 5.81 17.62 -16.43
C ALA A 27 5.65 16.11 -16.11
N GLN A 28 5.84 15.23 -17.09
CA GLN A 28 5.80 13.77 -16.89
C GLN A 28 7.14 13.18 -16.46
N GLU A 29 8.24 13.92 -16.67
CA GLU A 29 9.61 13.43 -16.46
C GLU A 29 10.24 13.91 -15.13
N ALA A 30 9.69 14.96 -14.53
CA ALA A 30 10.24 15.61 -13.33
C ALA A 30 9.43 15.36 -12.04
N GLY A 31 8.58 14.33 -11.99
CA GLY A 31 8.07 13.83 -10.72
C GLY A 31 9.09 12.88 -10.11
N PRO A 32 9.55 13.05 -8.85
CA PRO A 32 10.39 12.05 -8.22
C PRO A 32 9.63 10.71 -8.25
N ARG A 33 10.08 9.78 -9.09
CA ARG A 33 9.63 8.39 -9.00
C ARG A 33 10.10 7.93 -7.63
N ALA A 34 9.18 7.92 -6.66
CA ALA A 34 9.46 7.45 -5.32
C ALA A 34 9.99 6.01 -5.45
N SER A 35 11.29 5.84 -5.24
CA SER A 35 11.90 4.53 -5.20
C SER A 35 11.32 3.80 -3.99
N LEU A 36 10.60 2.72 -4.24
CA LEU A 36 10.08 1.82 -3.20
C LEU A 36 11.19 0.96 -2.57
N ASP A 37 12.45 1.11 -3.01
CA ASP A 37 13.61 0.34 -2.54
C ASP A 37 14.34 0.96 -1.35
N THR A 38 13.75 1.96 -0.70
CA THR A 38 14.29 2.35 0.61
C THR A 38 13.94 1.23 1.59
N ALA A 39 14.90 0.36 1.90
CA ALA A 39 14.82 -0.55 3.03
C ALA A 39 14.68 0.29 4.31
N LYS A 40 13.43 0.66 4.63
CA LYS A 40 13.12 1.51 5.77
C LYS A 40 13.45 0.71 7.04
N PRO A 41 14.15 1.28 8.02
CA PRO A 41 14.28 0.69 9.36
C PRO A 41 12.90 0.31 9.95
N GLN A 42 11.86 1.07 9.58
CA GLN A 42 10.47 0.81 9.93
C GLN A 42 9.97 -0.56 9.46
N ALA A 43 10.42 -1.07 8.31
CA ALA A 43 10.00 -2.37 7.81
C ALA A 43 10.49 -3.51 8.73
N ALA A 44 11.73 -3.44 9.22
CA ALA A 44 12.27 -4.45 10.13
C ALA A 44 11.52 -4.48 11.48
N ASP A 45 11.19 -3.31 12.02
CA ASP A 45 10.39 -3.20 13.25
C ASP A 45 8.93 -3.66 13.02
N GLU A 46 8.34 -3.35 11.87
CA GLU A 46 7.02 -3.85 11.47
C GLU A 46 6.99 -5.36 11.32
N CYS A 47 8.00 -5.96 10.68
CA CYS A 47 8.16 -7.40 10.56
C CYS A 47 8.24 -8.06 11.94
N ARG A 48 9.01 -7.49 12.88
CA ARG A 48 9.11 -8.00 14.26
C ARG A 48 7.76 -7.95 14.97
N ARG A 49 7.06 -6.81 14.89
CA ARG A 49 5.71 -6.66 15.49
C ARG A 49 4.70 -7.65 14.92
N LEU A 50 4.75 -7.90 13.61
CA LEU A 50 3.87 -8.87 12.95
C LEU A 50 4.21 -10.30 13.38
N GLN A 51 5.49 -10.65 13.54
CA GLN A 51 5.91 -11.92 14.11
C GLN A 51 5.42 -12.10 15.55
N ASP A 52 5.62 -11.09 16.41
CA ASP A 52 5.15 -11.11 17.80
C ASP A 52 3.63 -11.32 17.86
N ARG A 53 2.88 -10.68 16.95
CA ARG A 53 1.43 -10.86 16.83
C ARG A 53 1.06 -12.29 16.43
N ILE A 54 1.78 -12.90 15.50
CA ILE A 54 1.55 -14.30 15.12
C ILE A 54 1.82 -15.22 16.30
N SER A 55 2.95 -15.06 17.01
CA SER A 55 3.28 -15.86 18.18
C SER A 55 2.24 -15.74 19.30
N GLU A 56 1.68 -14.55 19.52
CA GLU A 56 0.59 -14.36 20.47
C GLU A 56 -0.69 -15.07 20.02
N LEU A 57 -1.04 -15.01 18.74
CA LEU A 57 -2.19 -15.74 18.18
C LEU A 57 -2.01 -17.25 18.27
N ASP A 58 -0.79 -17.75 18.12
CA ASP A 58 -0.45 -19.17 18.29
C ASP A 58 -0.67 -19.60 19.74
N ARG A 59 -0.18 -18.80 20.70
CA ARG A 59 -0.41 -19.03 22.14
C ARG A 59 -1.90 -19.02 22.49
N MET A 60 -2.68 -18.12 21.90
CA MET A 60 -4.13 -18.08 22.09
C MET A 60 -4.82 -19.33 21.53
N ASP A 61 -4.35 -19.87 20.41
CA ASP A 61 -4.85 -21.11 19.80
C ASP A 61 -4.56 -22.31 20.72
N ASP A 62 -3.34 -22.39 21.24
CA ASP A 62 -2.93 -23.41 22.20
C ASP A 62 -3.75 -23.35 23.49
N GLU A 63 -3.96 -22.15 24.04
CA GLU A 63 -4.84 -21.95 25.19
C GLU A 63 -6.28 -22.38 24.90
N ARG A 64 -6.79 -22.11 23.69
CA ARG A 64 -8.13 -22.55 23.28
C ARG A 64 -8.20 -24.08 23.23
N ILE A 65 -7.22 -24.74 22.65
CA ILE A 65 -7.13 -26.20 22.57
C ILE A 65 -7.05 -26.80 23.98
N ALA A 66 -6.20 -26.25 24.85
CA ALA A 66 -6.06 -26.68 26.24
C ALA A 66 -7.35 -26.48 27.06
N ARG A 67 -8.16 -25.46 26.73
CA ARG A 67 -9.47 -25.21 27.33
C ARG A 67 -10.60 -26.04 26.70
N ALA A 68 -10.47 -26.52 25.46
CA ALA A 68 -11.50 -27.32 24.81
C ALA A 68 -11.77 -28.66 25.52
N GLY A 69 -10.81 -29.17 26.30
CA GLY A 69 -11.01 -30.29 27.22
C GLY A 69 -11.79 -29.96 28.50
N ARG A 70 -12.09 -28.67 28.76
CA ARG A 70 -12.88 -28.15 29.87
C ARG A 70 -14.12 -27.44 29.32
N THR A 71 -15.10 -28.22 28.92
CA THR A 71 -16.42 -27.77 28.45
C THR A 71 -17.10 -26.92 29.54
N GLY A 72 -17.11 -25.59 29.36
CA GLY A 72 -17.76 -24.65 30.30
C GLY A 72 -17.12 -23.27 30.38
N ALA A 73 -15.88 -23.09 29.91
CA ALA A 73 -15.28 -21.75 29.83
C ALA A 73 -15.92 -20.97 28.66
N GLN A 74 -16.65 -19.90 28.99
CA GLN A 74 -17.21 -18.98 28.00
C GLN A 74 -16.07 -18.41 27.15
N GLN A 75 -15.99 -18.81 25.88
CA GLN A 75 -15.02 -18.25 24.95
C GLN A 75 -15.52 -16.87 24.52
N SER A 76 -14.68 -15.85 24.68
CA SER A 76 -14.94 -14.53 24.09
C SER A 76 -15.05 -14.68 22.57
N PRO A 77 -15.94 -13.93 21.88
CA PRO A 77 -15.96 -13.88 20.41
C PRO A 77 -14.59 -13.56 19.77
N VAL A 78 -13.69 -12.94 20.54
CA VAL A 78 -12.31 -12.55 20.15
C VAL A 78 -11.29 -13.70 20.34
N GLN A 79 -11.74 -14.95 20.53
CA GLN A 79 -10.83 -16.09 20.78
C GLN A 79 -11.31 -17.39 20.12
N THR A 80 -12.27 -17.29 19.18
CA THR A 80 -12.68 -18.46 18.40
C THR A 80 -11.57 -18.86 17.43
N LYS A 81 -11.61 -20.12 16.97
CA LYS A 81 -10.66 -20.61 15.96
C LYS A 81 -10.69 -19.75 14.71
N GLU A 82 -11.88 -19.42 14.24
CA GLU A 82 -12.10 -18.66 13.01
C GLU A 82 -11.52 -17.24 13.13
N TRP A 83 -11.65 -16.61 14.31
CA TRP A 83 -11.07 -15.30 14.56
C TRP A 83 -9.54 -15.36 14.59
N ILE A 84 -8.97 -16.34 15.30
CA ILE A 84 -7.51 -16.53 15.38
C ILE A 84 -6.93 -16.79 13.98
N ASP A 85 -7.56 -17.66 13.19
CA ASP A 85 -7.13 -18.00 11.83
C ASP A 85 -7.21 -16.77 10.90
N LYS A 86 -8.26 -15.95 11.03
CA LYS A 86 -8.42 -14.71 10.27
C LYS A 86 -7.31 -13.71 10.59
N GLU A 87 -7.04 -13.46 11.88
CA GLU A 87 -6.01 -12.53 12.33
C GLU A 87 -4.60 -13.00 11.92
N ARG A 88 -4.35 -14.31 12.01
CA ARG A 88 -3.08 -14.91 11.59
C ARG A 88 -2.86 -14.75 10.09
N LYS A 89 -3.90 -14.96 9.29
CA LYS A 89 -3.87 -14.74 7.84
C LYS A 89 -3.62 -13.27 7.49
N ASP A 90 -4.27 -12.35 8.18
CA ASP A 90 -4.06 -10.90 7.98
C ASP A 90 -2.62 -10.48 8.32
N ALA A 91 -2.08 -10.95 9.46
CA ALA A 91 -0.69 -10.69 9.85
C ALA A 91 0.31 -11.23 8.82
N LYS A 92 0.12 -12.47 8.33
CA LYS A 92 0.97 -13.07 7.28
C LYS A 92 0.87 -12.32 5.95
N THR A 93 -0.33 -11.86 5.59
CA THR A 93 -0.53 -11.05 4.39
C THR A 93 0.22 -9.72 4.50
N LYS A 94 0.18 -9.07 5.67
CA LYS A 94 0.93 -7.84 5.95
C LYS A 94 2.44 -8.08 5.88
N MET A 95 2.94 -9.19 6.41
CA MET A 95 4.36 -9.57 6.29
C MET A 95 4.78 -9.67 4.82
N PHE A 96 4.01 -10.39 4.01
CA PHE A 96 4.28 -10.54 2.58
C PHE A 96 4.41 -9.18 1.87
N PHE A 97 3.49 -8.25 2.11
CA PHE A 97 3.57 -6.91 1.51
C PHE A 97 4.68 -6.04 2.09
N ALA A 98 5.05 -6.25 3.36
CA ALA A 98 6.19 -5.62 4.02
C ALA A 98 7.55 -6.25 3.63
N LYS A 99 7.55 -7.32 2.82
CA LYS A 99 8.73 -8.11 2.43
C LYS A 99 9.44 -8.75 3.63
N CYS A 100 8.64 -9.21 4.59
CA CYS A 100 8.94 -10.25 5.55
C CYS A 100 8.22 -11.56 5.13
#